data_AF-A0A931MD21-F1
#
_entry.id   AF-A0A931MD21-F1
#
_cell.length_a   1.000
_cell.length_b   1.000
_cell.length_c   1.000
_cell.angle_alpha   90.00
_cell.angle_beta   90.00
_cell.angle_gamma   90.00
#
_symmetry.space_group_name_H-M   'P 1'
#
loop_
_entity.id
_entity.type
_entity.pdbx_description
1 polymer ?
#
loop_
_entity_poly.entity_id
_entity_poly.type
_entity_poly.pdbx_seq_one_letter_code
_entity_poly.pdbx_strand_id
1 'polypeptide(L)'
;MQKFLTIVFAICIVLPALSQQKFNGINSNMSNIYQLSDAKTRSISPENFKGEKGKGGMATTGTGSGPSRDLGQGWKVSPSVVIKSKTTYTVAEIEGPGSVQHIWMTPTGNWRYSILRFYWDDETTPSVEVPVGDFFGMGWGKYAHLNSLAVTVNPGSAFNCYWPMPFRKKCRITMENIANEDMVLYYQVDYILTEVPA
;
A
#
# COMPACT_ATOMS: atom_id res chain seq x y z
N MET A 1 -32.95 -22.39 45.80
CA MET A 1 -31.49 -22.53 45.57
C MET A 1 -31.15 -23.13 44.20
N GLN A 2 -31.82 -24.20 43.74
CA GLN A 2 -31.55 -24.83 42.43
C GLN A 2 -31.68 -23.87 41.22
N LYS A 3 -32.70 -22.99 41.17
CA LYS A 3 -32.88 -22.03 40.05
C LYS A 3 -31.82 -20.93 39.97
N PHE A 4 -31.20 -20.58 41.11
CA PHE A 4 -30.14 -19.57 41.17
C PHE A 4 -28.81 -20.15 40.65
N LEU A 5 -28.57 -21.44 40.92
CA LEU A 5 -27.37 -22.14 40.48
C LEU A 5 -27.34 -22.35 38.95
N THR A 6 -28.50 -22.57 38.31
CA THR A 6 -28.60 -22.73 36.85
C THR A 6 -28.36 -21.43 36.07
N ILE A 7 -28.78 -20.28 36.62
CA ILE A 7 -28.56 -18.96 36.00
C ILE A 7 -27.07 -18.57 36.09
N VAL A 8 -26.42 -18.84 37.22
CA VAL A 8 -24.98 -18.59 37.39
C VAL A 8 -24.14 -19.48 36.47
N PHE A 9 -24.52 -20.75 36.29
CA PHE A 9 -23.84 -21.65 35.34
C PHE A 9 -24.03 -21.22 33.87
N ALA A 10 -25.21 -20.72 33.50
CA ALA A 10 -25.47 -20.20 32.16
C ALA A 10 -24.66 -18.91 31.88
N ILE A 11 -24.49 -18.04 32.86
CA ILE A 11 -23.68 -16.81 32.75
C ILE A 11 -22.18 -17.15 32.64
N CYS A 12 -21.69 -18.17 33.35
CA CYS A 12 -20.29 -18.61 33.28
C CYS A 12 -19.89 -19.30 31.96
N ILE A 13 -20.85 -19.80 31.17
CA ILE A 13 -20.58 -20.40 29.85
C ILE A 13 -20.58 -19.34 28.74
N VAL A 14 -21.23 -18.19 28.94
CA VAL A 14 -21.30 -17.11 27.94
C VAL A 14 -20.09 -16.17 28.00
N LEU A 15 -19.42 -16.06 29.15
CA LEU A 15 -18.29 -15.14 29.36
C LEU A 15 -16.93 -15.53 28.70
N PRO A 16 -16.54 -16.81 28.54
CA PRO A 16 -15.31 -17.16 27.82
C PRO A 16 -15.49 -17.19 26.29
N ALA A 17 -16.72 -16.98 25.81
CA ALA A 17 -17.02 -16.74 24.40
C ALA A 17 -16.98 -15.25 24.03
N LEU A 18 -16.38 -14.40 24.87
CA LEU A 18 -15.74 -13.17 24.40
C LEU A 18 -14.59 -13.58 23.48
N SER A 19 -14.98 -13.91 22.25
CA SER A 19 -14.16 -14.22 21.09
C SER A 19 -12.83 -13.50 21.19
N GLN A 20 -11.75 -14.26 21.41
CA GLN A 20 -10.42 -13.72 21.16
C GLN A 20 -10.44 -13.31 19.69
N GLN A 21 -10.52 -11.99 19.46
CA GLN A 21 -10.70 -11.45 18.13
C GLN A 21 -9.54 -11.98 17.27
N LYS A 22 -9.90 -12.77 16.26
CA LYS A 22 -8.90 -13.38 15.37
C LYS A 22 -8.03 -12.25 14.80
N PHE A 23 -6.72 -12.43 14.85
CA PHE A 23 -5.79 -11.42 14.38
C PHE A 23 -6.03 -11.12 12.90
N ASN A 24 -6.30 -9.85 12.59
CA ASN A 24 -6.68 -9.41 11.25
C ASN A 24 -5.48 -9.06 10.36
N GLY A 25 -4.26 -9.07 10.89
CA GLY A 25 -3.03 -8.82 10.13
C GLY A 25 -2.61 -7.35 9.99
N ILE A 26 -3.46 -6.36 10.31
CA ILE A 26 -3.16 -4.93 10.09
C ILE A 26 -1.95 -4.48 10.91
N ASN A 27 -1.96 -4.75 12.21
CA ASN A 27 -0.92 -4.30 13.14
C ASN A 27 0.17 -5.36 13.36
N SER A 28 0.68 -5.96 12.29
CA SER A 28 1.77 -6.94 12.35
C SER A 28 3.08 -6.25 12.74
N ASN A 29 3.69 -6.69 13.84
CA ASN A 29 4.95 -6.18 14.39
C ASN A 29 5.73 -7.31 15.11
N MET A 30 6.91 -7.00 15.65
CA MET A 30 7.76 -8.01 16.28
C MET A 30 7.10 -8.76 17.44
N SER A 31 6.17 -8.12 18.16
CA SER A 31 5.48 -8.73 19.30
C SER A 31 4.41 -9.74 18.90
N ASN A 32 3.98 -9.77 17.64
CA ASN A 32 2.89 -10.64 17.17
C ASN A 32 3.15 -11.32 15.81
N ILE A 33 4.40 -11.30 15.29
CA ILE A 33 4.75 -11.89 13.99
C ILE A 33 4.45 -13.41 13.89
N TYR A 34 4.33 -14.09 15.03
CA TYR A 34 3.97 -15.51 15.11
C TYR A 34 2.45 -15.76 14.98
N GLN A 35 1.62 -14.72 15.01
CA GLN A 35 0.17 -14.85 14.91
C GLN A 35 -0.26 -15.07 13.45
N LEU A 36 -1.13 -16.04 13.25
CA LEU A 36 -1.73 -16.29 11.95
C LEU A 36 -2.95 -15.38 11.73
N SER A 37 -3.07 -14.84 10.52
CA SER A 37 -4.24 -14.09 10.06
C SER A 37 -4.82 -14.71 8.80
N ASP A 38 -6.11 -14.49 8.54
CA ASP A 38 -6.73 -14.89 7.27
C ASP A 38 -6.57 -13.85 6.16
N ALA A 39 -5.89 -12.74 6.47
CA ALA A 39 -5.72 -11.59 5.58
C ALA A 39 -5.09 -12.01 4.24
N LYS A 40 -5.54 -11.40 3.15
CA LYS A 40 -5.05 -11.72 1.81
C LYS A 40 -4.06 -10.66 1.37
N THR A 41 -2.77 -11.02 1.33
CA THR A 41 -1.71 -10.14 0.83
C THR A 41 -1.81 -9.95 -0.69
N ARG A 42 -1.52 -8.73 -1.14
CA ARG A 42 -1.56 -8.30 -2.54
C ARG A 42 -0.49 -7.23 -2.76
N SER A 43 -0.10 -7.03 -4.02
CA SER A 43 0.93 -6.06 -4.38
C SER A 43 0.62 -5.46 -5.75
N ILE A 44 0.39 -4.13 -5.78
CA ILE A 44 0.20 -3.36 -7.01
C ILE A 44 1.54 -2.78 -7.43
N SER A 45 1.90 -2.96 -8.70
CA SER A 45 3.09 -2.37 -9.31
C SER A 45 2.90 -2.24 -10.82
N PRO A 46 3.86 -1.64 -11.56
CA PRO A 46 3.83 -1.60 -13.02
C PRO A 46 3.85 -2.97 -13.73
N GLU A 47 4.06 -4.07 -12.99
CA GLU A 47 3.92 -5.46 -13.46
C GLU A 47 2.55 -6.09 -13.15
N ASN A 48 1.77 -5.46 -12.27
CA ASN A 48 0.48 -5.95 -11.80
C ASN A 48 -0.40 -4.77 -11.35
N PHE A 49 -0.93 -4.02 -12.31
CA PHE A 49 -1.65 -2.76 -12.05
C PHE A 49 -2.89 -2.90 -11.16
N LYS A 50 -3.46 -4.11 -11.08
CA LYS A 50 -4.64 -4.42 -10.25
C LYS A 50 -4.31 -5.24 -9.00
N GLY A 51 -3.04 -5.61 -8.81
CA GLY A 51 -2.61 -6.41 -7.67
C GLY A 51 -3.16 -7.83 -7.63
N GLU A 52 -3.72 -8.34 -8.72
CA GLU A 52 -4.41 -9.63 -8.77
C GLU A 52 -3.49 -10.81 -8.47
N LYS A 53 -4.05 -11.87 -7.85
CA LYS A 53 -3.28 -13.07 -7.50
C LYS A 53 -2.72 -13.73 -8.76
N GLY A 54 -1.40 -13.98 -8.76
CA GLY A 54 -0.72 -14.67 -9.86
C GLY A 54 -0.59 -13.84 -11.15
N LYS A 55 -0.77 -12.52 -11.09
CA LYS A 55 -0.65 -11.63 -12.26
C LYS A 55 0.65 -10.82 -12.32
N GLY A 56 1.55 -10.96 -11.35
CA GLY A 56 2.88 -10.34 -11.42
C GLY A 56 3.77 -10.97 -12.48
N GLY A 57 4.58 -10.15 -13.17
CA GLY A 57 5.52 -10.61 -14.20
C GLY A 57 4.84 -11.03 -15.51
N MET A 58 3.56 -10.70 -15.69
CA MET A 58 2.80 -11.08 -16.88
C MET A 58 2.91 -10.07 -18.03
N ALA A 59 3.63 -8.95 -17.83
CA ALA A 59 3.82 -7.94 -18.85
C ALA A 59 4.61 -8.48 -20.05
N THR A 60 4.18 -8.14 -21.26
CA THR A 60 4.89 -8.43 -22.52
C THR A 60 5.47 -7.17 -23.17
N THR A 61 5.04 -5.99 -22.68
CA THR A 61 5.54 -4.68 -23.09
C THR A 61 5.67 -3.80 -21.84
N GLY A 62 6.46 -2.73 -21.95
CA GLY A 62 6.73 -1.84 -20.82
C GLY A 62 8.06 -1.11 -20.98
N THR A 63 8.41 -0.30 -19.97
CA THR A 63 9.63 0.51 -19.96
C THR A 63 10.91 -0.32 -19.95
N GLY A 64 10.84 -1.61 -19.61
CA GLY A 64 11.94 -2.57 -19.60
C GLY A 64 11.96 -3.51 -20.81
N SER A 65 11.10 -3.32 -21.81
CA SER A 65 10.96 -4.23 -22.98
C SER A 65 12.26 -4.41 -23.79
N GLY A 66 13.04 -3.35 -23.98
CA GLY A 66 14.33 -3.43 -24.70
C GLY A 66 15.36 -4.33 -24.00
N PRO A 67 15.68 -4.06 -22.71
CA PRO A 67 16.56 -4.93 -21.93
C PRO A 67 16.05 -6.37 -21.73
N SER A 68 14.73 -6.58 -21.70
CA SER A 68 14.11 -7.89 -21.45
C SER A 68 13.70 -8.67 -22.70
N ARG A 69 14.02 -8.17 -23.91
CA ARG A 69 13.56 -8.71 -25.20
C ARG A 69 13.79 -10.21 -25.40
N ASP A 70 14.82 -10.78 -24.77
CA ASP A 70 15.25 -12.17 -24.92
C ASP A 70 14.86 -13.06 -23.71
N LEU A 71 14.20 -12.49 -22.69
CA LEU A 71 13.92 -13.20 -21.43
C LEU A 71 12.53 -13.86 -21.39
N GLY A 72 11.56 -13.30 -22.10
CA GLY A 72 10.17 -13.79 -22.16
C GLY A 72 9.30 -13.36 -20.96
N GLN A 73 8.03 -13.79 -20.99
CA GLN A 73 7.05 -13.52 -19.93
C GLN A 73 7.44 -14.23 -18.63
N GLY A 74 7.21 -13.58 -17.48
CA GLY A 74 7.68 -14.00 -16.16
C GLY A 74 8.87 -13.18 -15.63
N TRP A 75 9.57 -12.47 -16.53
CA TRP A 75 10.61 -11.49 -16.17
C TRP A 75 10.04 -10.07 -16.02
N LYS A 76 10.85 -9.16 -15.47
CA LYS A 76 10.47 -7.75 -15.24
C LYS A 76 10.52 -6.94 -16.55
N VAL A 77 9.43 -6.94 -17.31
CA VAL A 77 9.30 -6.24 -18.61
C VAL A 77 8.79 -4.80 -18.46
N SER A 78 7.99 -4.53 -17.42
CA SER A 78 7.39 -3.24 -17.08
C SER A 78 7.78 -2.86 -15.64
N PRO A 79 9.01 -2.36 -15.41
CA PRO A 79 9.47 -1.97 -14.08
C PRO A 79 8.90 -0.63 -13.59
N SER A 80 8.43 0.23 -14.51
CA SER A 80 7.98 1.59 -14.23
C SER A 80 6.86 2.04 -15.16
N VAL A 81 6.24 3.15 -14.81
CA VAL A 81 5.31 3.89 -15.67
C VAL A 81 5.86 5.26 -16.02
N VAL A 82 5.41 5.80 -17.15
CA VAL A 82 5.64 7.20 -17.53
C VAL A 82 4.38 7.99 -17.19
N ILE A 83 4.49 8.95 -16.28
CA ILE A 83 3.41 9.89 -15.96
C ILE A 83 3.66 11.16 -16.77
N LYS A 84 2.76 11.41 -17.73
CA LYS A 84 2.90 12.52 -18.66
C LYS A 84 2.80 13.87 -17.96
N SER A 85 3.48 14.86 -18.52
CA SER A 85 3.35 16.26 -18.12
C SER A 85 1.87 16.68 -18.00
N LYS A 86 1.51 17.35 -16.89
CA LYS A 86 0.16 17.83 -16.57
C LYS A 86 -0.92 16.75 -16.53
N THR A 87 -0.56 15.52 -16.18
CA THR A 87 -1.53 14.41 -16.04
C THR A 87 -1.52 13.80 -14.65
N THR A 88 -2.65 13.19 -14.31
CA THR A 88 -2.82 12.40 -13.09
C THR A 88 -2.82 10.91 -13.44
N TYR A 89 -2.00 10.15 -12.74
CA TYR A 89 -1.93 8.70 -12.84
C TYR A 89 -2.49 8.05 -11.58
N THR A 90 -3.31 7.01 -11.74
CA THR A 90 -3.80 6.20 -10.62
C THR A 90 -2.73 5.16 -10.27
N VAL A 91 -2.06 5.35 -9.15
CA VAL A 91 -0.97 4.48 -8.66
C VAL A 91 -1.55 3.16 -8.15
N ALA A 92 -2.63 3.24 -7.38
CA ALA A 92 -3.34 2.08 -6.85
C ALA A 92 -4.83 2.38 -6.72
N GLU A 93 -5.65 1.37 -6.99
CA GLU A 93 -7.08 1.37 -6.72
C GLU A 93 -7.44 0.00 -6.15
N ILE A 94 -7.89 -0.01 -4.90
CA ILE A 94 -8.11 -1.24 -4.13
C ILE A 94 -9.54 -1.23 -3.64
N GLU A 95 -10.30 -2.27 -4.00
CA GLU A 95 -11.67 -2.47 -3.56
C GLU A 95 -11.75 -3.43 -2.37
N GLY A 96 -12.73 -3.19 -1.49
CA GLY A 96 -12.98 -3.95 -0.29
C GLY A 96 -12.25 -3.42 0.95
N PRO A 97 -12.51 -3.98 2.14
CA PRO A 97 -11.83 -3.60 3.36
C PRO A 97 -10.39 -4.14 3.38
N GLY A 98 -9.47 -3.34 3.91
CA GLY A 98 -8.07 -3.71 3.95
C GLY A 98 -7.18 -2.66 4.59
N SER A 99 -5.86 -2.85 4.42
CA SER A 99 -4.88 -1.87 4.85
C SER A 99 -3.66 -1.88 3.94
N VAL A 100 -3.19 -0.70 3.53
CA VAL A 100 -1.86 -0.56 2.91
C VAL A 100 -0.83 -0.80 4.00
N GLN A 101 0.10 -1.71 3.76
CA GLN A 101 1.13 -2.10 4.72
C GLN A 101 2.50 -1.52 4.37
N HIS A 102 2.75 -1.32 3.07
CA HIS A 102 4.02 -0.81 2.60
C HIS A 102 3.87 -0.12 1.25
N ILE A 103 4.59 0.97 1.07
CA ILE A 103 4.72 1.68 -0.21
C ILE A 103 6.21 1.86 -0.47
N TRP A 104 6.66 1.41 -1.63
CA TRP A 104 7.98 1.73 -2.17
C TRP A 104 7.83 2.55 -3.45
N MET A 105 8.64 3.60 -3.63
CA MET A 105 8.63 4.44 -4.82
C MET A 105 10.03 4.95 -5.18
N THR A 106 10.27 5.17 -6.46
CA THR A 106 11.42 5.90 -7.00
C THR A 106 10.94 6.86 -8.10
N PRO A 107 10.56 8.10 -7.75
CA PRO A 107 10.16 9.12 -8.73
C PRO A 107 11.38 9.82 -9.33
N THR A 108 11.40 9.98 -10.66
CA THR A 108 12.37 10.84 -11.35
C THR A 108 11.91 12.30 -11.41
N GLY A 109 12.81 13.22 -11.75
CA GLY A 109 12.48 14.63 -11.92
C GLY A 109 12.42 15.39 -10.58
N ASN A 110 11.66 16.49 -10.55
CA ASN A 110 11.50 17.30 -9.34
C ASN A 110 10.33 16.77 -8.48
N TRP A 111 10.66 16.19 -7.33
CA TRP A 111 9.67 15.58 -6.43
C TRP A 111 8.64 16.55 -5.88
N ARG A 112 8.92 17.85 -5.85
CA ARG A 112 7.94 18.84 -5.40
C ARG A 112 6.85 19.12 -6.44
N TYR A 113 7.01 18.63 -7.67
CA TYR A 113 6.06 18.74 -8.76
C TYR A 113 5.30 17.42 -9.04
N SER A 114 5.48 16.42 -8.19
CA SER A 114 4.70 15.18 -8.22
C SER A 114 3.81 15.14 -6.98
N ILE A 115 2.52 15.41 -7.15
CA ILE A 115 1.56 15.53 -6.04
C ILE A 115 0.92 14.16 -5.77
N LEU A 116 1.23 13.60 -4.62
CA LEU A 116 0.72 12.32 -4.14
C LEU A 116 -0.58 12.56 -3.37
N ARG A 117 -1.61 11.78 -3.70
CA ARG A 117 -2.92 11.86 -3.04
C ARG A 117 -3.45 10.50 -2.63
N PHE A 118 -4.14 10.47 -1.49
CA PHE A 118 -4.81 9.29 -0.98
C PHE A 118 -6.27 9.62 -0.69
N TYR A 119 -7.15 8.71 -1.10
CA TYR A 119 -8.58 8.78 -0.89
C TYR A 119 -9.03 7.49 -0.21
N TRP A 120 -9.74 7.62 0.89
CA TRP A 120 -10.31 6.51 1.65
C TRP A 120 -11.83 6.44 1.46
N ASP A 121 -12.36 5.22 1.31
CA ASP A 121 -13.78 4.91 1.41
C ASP A 121 -14.71 5.76 0.51
N ASP A 122 -14.27 5.97 -0.74
CA ASP A 122 -14.94 6.76 -1.80
C ASP A 122 -15.08 8.26 -1.48
N GLU A 123 -14.24 8.80 -0.59
CA GLU A 123 -14.18 10.25 -0.38
C GLU A 123 -13.75 10.99 -1.67
N THR A 124 -14.36 12.16 -1.88
CA THR A 124 -14.06 13.02 -3.04
C THR A 124 -12.86 13.93 -2.79
N THR A 125 -12.65 14.34 -1.54
CA THR A 125 -11.51 15.15 -1.10
C THR A 125 -10.42 14.23 -0.55
N PRO A 126 -9.16 14.33 -1.01
CA PRO A 126 -8.12 13.45 -0.50
C PRO A 126 -7.80 13.75 0.97
N SER A 127 -7.75 12.71 1.81
CA SER A 127 -7.28 12.82 3.20
C SER A 127 -5.78 13.10 3.32
N VAL A 128 -5.00 12.77 2.28
CA VAL A 128 -3.57 13.10 2.18
C VAL A 128 -3.35 13.73 0.81
N GLU A 129 -2.80 14.94 0.78
CA GLU A 129 -2.40 15.64 -0.46
C GLU A 129 -1.09 16.40 -0.20
N VAL A 130 -0.01 15.96 -0.82
CA VAL A 130 1.33 16.45 -0.51
C VAL A 130 2.29 16.13 -1.67
N PRO A 131 3.32 16.95 -1.94
CA PRO A 131 4.35 16.53 -2.88
C PRO A 131 5.04 15.25 -2.41
N VAL A 132 5.37 14.35 -3.35
CA VAL A 132 5.90 13.01 -3.02
C VAL A 132 7.16 13.09 -2.19
N GLY A 133 8.07 14.03 -2.49
CA GLY A 133 9.29 14.21 -1.69
C GLY A 133 8.98 14.55 -0.24
N ASP A 134 8.08 15.52 -0.02
CA ASP A 134 7.68 16.03 1.29
C ASP A 134 7.01 14.90 2.13
N PHE A 135 6.19 14.03 1.53
CA PHE A 135 5.60 12.86 2.19
C PHE A 135 6.66 11.92 2.82
N PHE A 136 7.77 11.69 2.11
CA PHE A 136 8.88 10.85 2.58
C PHE A 136 9.97 11.63 3.34
N GLY A 137 9.70 12.88 3.74
CA GLY A 137 10.63 13.72 4.50
C GLY A 137 11.71 14.43 3.67
N MET A 138 11.64 14.38 2.34
CA MET A 138 12.57 15.01 1.40
C MET A 138 12.09 16.40 0.94
N GLY A 139 11.69 17.28 1.87
CA GLY A 139 11.04 18.56 1.56
C GLY A 139 11.88 19.58 0.77
N TRP A 140 13.20 19.40 0.72
CA TRP A 140 14.09 20.22 -0.12
C TRP A 140 14.28 19.69 -1.54
N GLY A 141 13.56 18.62 -1.93
CA GLY A 141 13.67 18.03 -3.27
C GLY A 141 15.05 17.42 -3.55
N LYS A 142 15.77 17.04 -2.50
CA LYS A 142 17.11 16.44 -2.57
C LYS A 142 17.19 15.25 -1.63
N TYR A 143 17.99 14.27 -2.02
CA TYR A 143 18.26 13.12 -1.17
C TYR A 143 18.94 13.56 0.14
N ALA A 144 18.38 13.09 1.25
CA ALA A 144 19.03 13.00 2.54
C ALA A 144 18.73 11.59 3.09
N HIS A 145 19.72 10.94 3.70
CA HIS A 145 19.47 9.65 4.31
C HIS A 145 18.48 9.81 5.47
N LEU A 146 17.39 9.05 5.43
CA LEU A 146 16.39 9.01 6.48
C LEU A 146 16.14 7.55 6.83
N ASN A 147 16.30 7.20 8.10
CA ASN A 147 16.06 5.86 8.60
C ASN A 147 15.22 5.94 9.87
N SER A 148 13.97 5.50 9.80
CA SER A 148 13.01 5.49 10.90
C SER A 148 12.12 4.26 10.82
N LEU A 149 11.29 4.02 11.84
CA LEU A 149 10.33 2.91 11.83
C LEU A 149 9.29 3.04 10.71
N ALA A 150 8.83 4.25 10.44
CA ALA A 150 7.70 4.48 9.55
C ALA A 150 8.11 4.84 8.12
N VAL A 151 9.21 5.57 7.95
CA VAL A 151 9.68 6.06 6.66
C VAL A 151 11.19 5.84 6.56
N THR A 152 11.64 5.33 5.41
CA THR A 152 13.08 5.24 5.10
C THR A 152 13.36 5.73 3.69
N VAL A 153 14.43 6.49 3.53
CA VAL A 153 14.95 6.96 2.24
C VAL A 153 16.38 6.48 2.06
N ASN A 154 16.53 5.48 1.19
CA ASN A 154 17.81 4.87 0.87
C ASN A 154 18.44 5.52 -0.38
N PRO A 155 19.77 5.36 -0.59
CA PRO A 155 20.44 5.89 -1.78
C PRO A 155 19.72 5.50 -3.08
N GLY A 156 19.75 6.39 -4.07
CA GLY A 156 19.08 6.16 -5.36
C GLY A 156 17.58 6.50 -5.37
N SER A 157 17.12 7.38 -4.47
CA SER A 157 15.72 7.81 -4.38
C SER A 157 14.74 6.67 -4.06
N ALA A 158 15.19 5.71 -3.25
CA ALA A 158 14.38 4.58 -2.79
C ALA A 158 13.55 5.00 -1.57
N PHE A 159 12.34 5.50 -1.83
CA PHE A 159 11.39 5.96 -0.82
C PHE A 159 10.58 4.77 -0.31
N ASN A 160 10.52 4.57 1.01
CA ASN A 160 9.72 3.53 1.63
C ASN A 160 8.87 4.12 2.77
N CYS A 161 7.63 3.66 2.85
CA CYS A 161 6.67 3.98 3.90
C CYS A 161 6.04 2.70 4.43
N TYR A 162 5.95 2.59 5.75
CA TYR A 162 5.48 1.43 6.51
C TYR A 162 4.34 1.78 7.46
N TRP A 163 3.73 2.98 7.33
CA TRP A 163 2.50 3.28 8.06
C TRP A 163 1.38 2.33 7.62
N PRO A 164 0.71 1.64 8.55
CA PRO A 164 -0.54 0.95 8.24
C PRO A 164 -1.61 1.98 7.90
N MET A 165 -2.23 1.88 6.72
CA MET A 165 -3.28 2.79 6.27
C MET A 165 -4.56 1.99 6.02
N PRO A 166 -5.40 1.77 7.05
CA PRO A 166 -6.63 0.98 6.94
C PRO A 166 -7.75 1.74 6.21
N PHE A 167 -8.58 1.00 5.47
CA PHE A 167 -9.76 1.50 4.75
C PHE A 167 -10.85 0.43 4.74
N ARG A 168 -12.13 0.82 4.77
CA ARG A 168 -13.26 -0.12 4.96
C ARG A 168 -13.98 -0.49 3.66
N LYS A 169 -13.88 0.32 2.63
CA LYS A 169 -14.57 0.13 1.35
C LYS A 169 -13.59 0.19 0.18
N LYS A 170 -12.72 1.20 0.17
CA LYS A 170 -11.85 1.48 -0.96
C LYS A 170 -10.63 2.30 -0.56
N CYS A 171 -9.51 2.04 -1.22
CA CYS A 171 -8.36 2.93 -1.24
C CYS A 171 -8.06 3.33 -2.68
N ARG A 172 -7.85 4.62 -2.92
CA ARG A 172 -7.32 5.12 -4.19
C ARG A 172 -6.12 6.01 -3.92
N ILE A 173 -5.02 5.75 -4.62
CA ILE A 173 -3.79 6.52 -4.56
C ILE A 173 -3.52 7.09 -5.95
N THR A 174 -3.33 8.40 -6.05
CA THR A 174 -3.01 9.06 -7.32
C THR A 174 -1.72 9.87 -7.22
N MET A 175 -1.07 10.04 -8.37
CA MET A 175 0.12 10.87 -8.54
C MET A 175 -0.13 11.83 -9.71
N GLU A 176 -0.15 13.13 -9.44
CA GLU A 176 -0.24 14.16 -10.45
C GLU A 176 1.14 14.73 -10.76
N ASN A 177 1.50 14.79 -12.03
CA ASN A 177 2.70 15.48 -12.48
C ASN A 177 2.34 16.90 -12.92
N ILE A 178 2.67 17.90 -12.09
CA ILE A 178 2.46 19.32 -12.41
C ILE A 178 3.65 19.96 -13.13
N ALA A 179 4.72 19.21 -13.43
CA ALA A 179 5.86 19.72 -14.20
C ALA A 179 5.52 19.91 -15.69
N ASN A 180 6.46 20.44 -16.47
CA ASN A 180 6.30 20.56 -17.92
C ASN A 180 6.88 19.34 -18.66
N GLU A 181 7.67 18.53 -17.98
CA GLU A 181 8.32 17.33 -18.46
C GLU A 181 7.59 16.07 -17.97
N ASP A 182 7.73 14.98 -18.73
CA ASP A 182 7.29 13.65 -18.28
C ASP A 182 8.15 13.17 -17.10
N MET A 183 7.56 12.37 -16.22
CA MET A 183 8.29 11.68 -15.16
C MET A 183 8.15 10.17 -15.27
N VAL A 184 9.15 9.45 -14.79
CA VAL A 184 9.13 7.98 -14.64
C VAL A 184 8.93 7.65 -13.18
N LEU A 185 7.98 6.77 -12.89
CA LEU A 185 7.71 6.28 -11.55
C LEU A 185 7.92 4.76 -11.50
N TYR A 186 8.87 4.33 -10.70
CA TYR A 186 8.92 2.96 -10.20
C TYR A 186 8.17 2.93 -8.87
N TYR A 187 7.32 1.93 -8.67
CA TYR A 187 6.59 1.83 -7.42
C TYR A 187 6.09 0.41 -7.12
N GLN A 188 5.77 0.20 -5.84
CA GLN A 188 5.04 -0.94 -5.34
C GLN A 188 4.16 -0.51 -4.17
N VAL A 189 2.90 -0.92 -4.17
CA VAL A 189 1.97 -0.73 -3.06
C VAL A 189 1.54 -2.11 -2.57
N ASP A 190 2.05 -2.49 -1.40
CA ASP A 190 1.72 -3.75 -0.75
C ASP A 190 0.61 -3.53 0.26
N TYR A 191 -0.41 -4.37 0.19
CA TYR A 191 -1.60 -4.25 1.02
C TYR A 191 -2.14 -5.62 1.40
N ILE A 192 -3.03 -5.59 2.39
CA ILE A 192 -3.83 -6.75 2.79
C ILE A 192 -5.31 -6.45 2.60
N LEU A 193 -6.07 -7.46 2.18
CA LEU A 193 -7.54 -7.45 2.29
C LEU A 193 -7.94 -8.23 3.54
N THR A 194 -8.71 -7.57 4.40
CA THR A 194 -9.16 -8.09 5.69
C THR A 194 -10.28 -7.20 6.24
N GLU A 195 -11.08 -7.72 7.16
CA GLU A 195 -12.00 -6.89 7.93
C GLU A 195 -11.23 -5.86 8.78
N VAL A 196 -11.67 -4.60 8.69
CA VAL A 196 -11.14 -3.47 9.46
C VAL A 196 -12.11 -3.17 10.61
N PRO A 197 -11.69 -3.29 11.88
CA PRO A 197 -12.55 -3.02 13.04
C PRO A 197 -13.16 -1.61 13.01
N ALA A 198 -14.33 -1.46 13.62
CA ALA A 198 -15.02 -0.18 13.77
C ALA A 198 -14.24 0.77 14.70
#